data_AF-A0A813JCU1-F1
#
_entry.id   AF-A0A813JCU1-F1
#
_cell.length_a   1.000
_cell.length_b   1.000
_cell.length_c   1.000
_cell.angle_alpha   90.00
_cell.angle_beta   90.00
_cell.angle_gamma   90.00
#
_symmetry.space_group_name_H-M   'P 1'
#
loop_
_entity.id
_entity.type
_entity.pdbx_description
1 polymer ?
#
loop_
_entity_poly.entity_id
_entity_poly.type
_entity_poly.pdbx_seq_one_letter_code
_entity_poly.pdbx_strand_id
1 'polypeptide(L)'
;ARVWGLETLDPMRMLAATLQVAGGVLTGLEPPPTEGGRALQDAASGKFFHGVSLLIIAMVLSSQRWALIQHVVQKSPRGSALAGMSKLELTAWIMPVTSAVCLSMAFVFEAEALSMAIFSPGLLGTALVVATGIGILTVAEIFLVQVTSAVAMQVLSTLHQIPIVLAGVLLFKDTIGLNAASGFGLSLAGGLCYVAARHTAAPHMTPAVAEWRGARQQRHERVATGEQGIELEAAESLDVPACVIGVPVEWSDRTAGFSPP
;
A
#
# COMPACT_ATOMS: atom_id res chain seq x y z
N ALA A 1 -8.58 -3.06 8.08
CA ALA A 1 -9.31 -1.78 8.24
C ALA A 1 -10.25 -1.77 9.45
N ARG A 2 -11.28 -2.64 9.50
CA ARG A 2 -12.28 -2.63 10.59
C ARG A 2 -11.68 -2.92 11.97
N VAL A 3 -10.81 -3.91 12.08
CA VAL A 3 -10.09 -4.26 13.33
C VAL A 3 -9.29 -3.07 13.88
N TRP A 4 -8.71 -2.26 12.99
CA TRP A 4 -7.91 -1.09 13.33
C TRP A 4 -8.74 0.19 13.52
N GLY A 5 -10.07 0.11 13.36
CA GLY A 5 -10.97 1.26 13.39
C GLY A 5 -10.56 2.37 12.42
N LEU A 6 -10.08 1.98 11.23
CA LEU A 6 -9.60 2.94 10.22
C LEU A 6 -10.70 3.36 9.25
N GLU A 7 -11.63 2.47 8.89
CA GLU A 7 -12.62 2.75 7.86
C GLU A 7 -13.85 1.83 7.98
N THR A 8 -15.04 2.37 7.70
CA THR A 8 -16.28 1.60 7.55
C THR A 8 -16.34 0.96 6.16
N LEU A 9 -16.76 -0.30 6.11
CA LEU A 9 -16.87 -1.08 4.88
C LEU A 9 -18.29 -0.94 4.33
N ASP A 10 -18.45 -0.07 3.35
CA ASP A 10 -19.72 0.09 2.63
C ASP A 10 -20.03 -1.15 1.76
N PRO A 11 -21.31 -1.50 1.52
CA PRO A 11 -21.68 -2.64 0.70
C PRO A 11 -21.04 -2.61 -0.70
N MET A 12 -20.90 -1.43 -1.31
CA MET A 12 -20.23 -1.28 -2.62
C MET A 12 -18.75 -1.62 -2.56
N ARG A 13 -18.06 -1.30 -1.45
CA ARG A 13 -16.65 -1.65 -1.26
C ARG A 13 -16.47 -3.14 -0.99
N MET A 14 -17.43 -3.75 -0.29
CA MET A 14 -17.48 -5.20 -0.13
C MET A 14 -17.67 -5.89 -1.49
N LEU A 15 -18.58 -5.39 -2.33
CA LEU A 15 -18.77 -5.90 -3.68
C LEU A 15 -17.47 -5.80 -4.51
N ALA A 16 -16.83 -4.64 -4.51
CA ALA A 16 -15.54 -4.45 -5.19
C ALA A 16 -14.47 -5.45 -4.72
N ALA A 17 -14.35 -5.66 -3.41
CA ALA A 17 -13.43 -6.64 -2.83
C ALA A 17 -13.78 -8.08 -3.26
N THR A 18 -15.07 -8.45 -3.26
CA THR A 18 -15.49 -9.78 -3.71
C THR A 18 -15.18 -10.03 -5.18
N LEU A 19 -15.35 -9.01 -6.04
CA LEU A 19 -15.01 -9.10 -7.46
C LEU A 19 -13.49 -9.29 -7.65
N GLN A 20 -12.66 -8.57 -6.88
CA GLN A 20 -11.21 -8.74 -6.92
C GLN A 20 -10.77 -10.14 -6.47
N VAL A 21 -11.35 -10.65 -5.37
CA VAL A 21 -11.05 -12.00 -4.88
C VAL A 21 -11.48 -13.05 -5.90
N ALA A 22 -12.69 -12.93 -6.44
CA ALA A 22 -13.17 -13.85 -7.47
C ALA A 22 -12.30 -13.80 -8.73
N GLY A 23 -11.86 -12.61 -9.16
CA GLY A 23 -10.95 -12.44 -10.28
C GLY A 23 -9.59 -13.12 -10.05
N GLY A 24 -9.00 -12.92 -8.87
CA GLY A 24 -7.76 -13.58 -8.48
C GLY A 24 -7.87 -15.10 -8.41
N VAL A 25 -8.99 -15.63 -7.88
CA VAL A 25 -9.27 -17.07 -7.87
C VAL A 25 -9.38 -17.60 -9.30
N LEU A 26 -10.12 -16.91 -10.18
CA LEU A 26 -10.31 -17.34 -11.56
C LEU A 26 -8.99 -17.36 -12.35
N THR A 27 -8.12 -16.38 -12.14
CA THR A 27 -6.76 -16.38 -12.69
C THR A 27 -5.93 -17.55 -12.15
N GLY A 28 -6.09 -17.92 -10.88
CA GLY A 28 -5.37 -19.04 -10.25
C GLY A 28 -5.87 -20.43 -10.64
N LEU A 29 -7.07 -20.54 -11.24
CA LEU A 29 -7.62 -21.81 -11.73
C LEU A 29 -7.09 -22.20 -13.13
N GLU A 30 -6.26 -21.36 -13.75
CA GLU A 30 -5.65 -21.70 -15.03
C GLU A 30 -4.73 -22.93 -14.86
N PRO A 31 -4.97 -24.03 -15.58
CA PRO A 31 -4.13 -25.19 -15.47
C PRO A 31 -2.70 -24.81 -15.88
N PRO A 32 -1.67 -25.23 -15.12
CA PRO A 32 -0.31 -24.97 -15.52
C PRO A 32 -0.09 -25.53 -16.92
N PRO A 33 0.69 -24.84 -17.78
CA PRO A 33 0.99 -25.33 -19.11
C PRO A 33 1.49 -26.76 -19.02
N THR A 34 0.99 -27.62 -19.90
CA THR A 34 1.13 -29.09 -19.91
C THR A 34 2.56 -29.60 -20.12
N GLU A 35 3.57 -28.86 -19.69
CA GLU A 35 4.97 -29.25 -19.70
C GLU A 35 5.22 -30.37 -18.68
N GLY A 36 4.83 -31.58 -19.08
CA GLY A 36 5.38 -32.86 -18.67
C GLY A 36 5.20 -33.26 -17.22
N GLY A 37 3.98 -33.66 -16.81
CA GLY A 37 3.69 -34.57 -15.67
C GLY A 37 4.10 -34.16 -14.25
N ARG A 38 5.08 -33.26 -14.09
CA ARG A 38 5.67 -32.81 -12.83
C ARG A 38 4.69 -31.97 -12.03
N ALA A 39 3.86 -31.15 -12.67
CA ALA A 39 2.84 -30.36 -11.99
C ALA A 39 1.82 -31.22 -11.22
N LEU A 40 1.43 -32.38 -11.78
CA LEU A 40 0.51 -33.31 -11.13
C LEU A 40 1.18 -34.01 -9.94
N GLN A 41 2.47 -34.31 -10.06
CA GLN A 41 3.29 -34.90 -9.00
C GLN A 41 3.54 -33.90 -7.85
N ASP A 42 3.78 -32.63 -8.17
CA ASP A 42 3.96 -31.58 -7.17
C ASP A 42 2.65 -31.25 -6.44
N ALA A 43 1.50 -31.29 -7.13
CA ALA A 43 0.18 -31.17 -6.51
C ALA A 43 -0.09 -32.31 -5.50
N ALA A 44 0.34 -33.53 -5.80
CA ALA A 44 0.24 -34.67 -4.89
C ALA A 44 1.23 -34.60 -3.71
N SER A 45 2.36 -33.90 -3.85
CA SER A 45 3.45 -33.89 -2.87
C SER A 45 3.24 -32.98 -1.65
N GLY A 46 2.05 -32.37 -1.48
CA GLY A 46 1.75 -31.44 -0.38
C GLY A 46 2.45 -30.08 -0.47
N LYS A 47 3.46 -29.92 -1.34
CA LYS A 47 4.14 -28.65 -1.62
C LYS A 47 3.19 -27.56 -2.09
N PHE A 48 2.15 -27.93 -2.85
CA PHE A 48 1.11 -26.99 -3.27
C PHE A 48 0.43 -26.34 -2.07
N PHE A 49 -0.01 -27.13 -1.09
CA PHE A 49 -0.67 -26.61 0.11
C PHE A 49 0.28 -25.74 0.94
N HIS A 50 1.56 -26.11 1.02
CA HIS A 50 2.58 -25.31 1.69
C HIS A 50 2.76 -23.94 1.01
N GLY A 51 2.89 -23.90 -0.32
CA GLY A 51 3.01 -22.66 -1.08
C GLY A 51 1.78 -21.75 -0.93
N VAL A 52 0.57 -22.31 -1.02
CA VAL A 52 -0.67 -21.56 -0.80
C VAL A 52 -0.74 -21.02 0.63
N SER A 53 -0.36 -21.81 1.63
CA SER A 53 -0.34 -21.37 3.03
C SER A 53 0.62 -20.20 3.25
N LEU A 54 1.84 -20.29 2.72
CA LEU A 54 2.83 -19.21 2.77
C LEU A 54 2.31 -17.94 2.08
N LEU A 55 1.66 -18.09 0.92
CA LEU A 55 1.07 -16.97 0.20
C LEU A 55 -0.02 -16.27 1.03
N ILE A 56 -0.93 -17.02 1.64
CA ILE A 56 -1.98 -16.47 2.51
C ILE A 56 -1.37 -15.71 3.68
N ILE A 57 -0.36 -16.30 4.35
CA ILE A 57 0.36 -15.65 5.45
C ILE A 57 1.01 -14.35 4.97
N ALA A 58 1.69 -14.37 3.82
CA ALA A 58 2.31 -13.19 3.24
C ALA A 58 1.29 -12.08 2.92
N MET A 59 0.12 -12.43 2.37
CA MET A 59 -0.96 -11.49 2.11
C MET A 59 -1.50 -10.86 3.40
N VAL A 60 -1.69 -11.65 4.46
CA VAL A 60 -2.13 -11.15 5.77
C VAL A 60 -1.08 -10.20 6.35
N LEU A 61 0.20 -10.58 6.40
CA LEU A 61 1.28 -9.74 6.92
C LEU A 61 1.41 -8.43 6.13
N SER A 62 1.33 -8.49 4.80
CA SER A 62 1.34 -7.32 3.93
C SER A 62 0.18 -6.36 4.25
N SER A 63 -1.03 -6.90 4.45
CA SER A 63 -2.18 -6.08 4.83
C SER A 63 -2.02 -5.41 6.21
N GLN A 64 -1.39 -6.09 7.17
CA GLN A 64 -1.11 -5.53 8.49
C GLN A 64 -0.06 -4.42 8.41
N ARG A 65 0.99 -4.59 7.59
CA ARG A 65 2.01 -3.55 7.37
C ARG A 65 1.38 -2.23 6.97
N TRP A 66 0.51 -2.22 5.96
CA TRP A 66 -0.13 -0.97 5.50
C TRP A 66 -1.10 -0.39 6.53
N ALA A 67 -1.85 -1.23 7.24
CA ALA A 67 -2.74 -0.78 8.31
C ALA A 67 -1.96 -0.15 9.47
N LEU A 68 -0.83 -0.73 9.87
CA LEU A 68 0.06 -0.21 10.91
C LEU A 68 0.71 1.10 10.49
N ILE A 69 1.25 1.19 9.27
CA ILE A 69 1.84 2.43 8.74
C ILE A 69 0.79 3.53 8.75
N GLN A 70 -0.42 3.25 8.25
CA GLN A 70 -1.51 4.24 8.27
C GLN A 70 -1.88 4.64 9.70
N HIS A 71 -1.99 3.68 10.62
CA HIS A 71 -2.29 3.95 12.03
C HIS A 71 -1.22 4.86 12.65
N VAL A 72 0.06 4.53 12.47
CA VAL A 72 1.19 5.33 12.98
C VAL A 72 1.18 6.73 12.39
N VAL A 73 1.04 6.86 11.06
CA VAL A 73 1.12 8.16 10.38
C VAL A 73 -0.09 9.04 10.67
N GLN A 74 -1.29 8.46 10.85
CA GLN A 74 -2.54 9.25 10.98
C GLN A 74 -3.04 9.41 12.42
N LYS A 75 -2.73 8.48 13.34
CA LYS A 75 -3.25 8.50 14.72
C LYS A 75 -2.20 8.85 15.79
N SER A 76 -0.95 9.13 15.42
CA SER A 76 0.05 9.56 16.41
C SER A 76 -0.36 10.90 17.05
N PRO A 77 -0.32 11.04 18.38
CA PRO A 77 -0.60 12.31 19.06
C PRO A 77 0.32 13.42 18.58
N ARG A 78 -0.18 14.66 18.43
CA ARG A 78 0.57 15.81 17.90
C ARG A 78 1.86 16.14 18.67
N GLY A 79 1.98 15.71 19.93
CA GLY A 79 3.20 15.88 20.74
C GLY A 79 4.15 14.67 20.73
N SER A 80 3.84 13.59 20.01
CA SER A 80 4.71 12.42 19.90
C SER A 80 5.86 12.69 18.93
N ALA A 81 7.05 12.16 19.23
CA ALA A 81 8.20 12.19 18.32
C ALA A 81 7.85 11.61 16.93
N LEU A 82 6.96 10.61 16.87
CA LEU A 82 6.49 10.04 15.61
C LEU A 82 5.63 11.00 14.77
N ALA A 83 4.90 11.92 15.42
CA ALA A 83 4.11 12.91 14.70
C ALA A 83 4.98 14.04 14.12
N GLY A 84 6.11 14.35 14.77
CA GLY A 84 7.09 15.32 14.29
C GLY A 84 8.05 14.76 13.23
N MET A 85 8.13 13.44 13.10
CA MET A 85 9.07 12.79 12.19
C MET A 85 8.67 13.02 10.73
N SER A 86 9.64 13.38 9.90
CA SER A 86 9.36 13.53 8.46
C SER A 86 9.13 12.14 7.83
N LYS A 87 8.38 12.13 6.74
CA LYS A 87 7.93 10.90 6.08
C LYS A 87 9.08 10.09 5.47
N LEU A 88 10.05 10.81 4.93
CA LEU A 88 11.29 10.24 4.43
C LEU A 88 12.11 9.67 5.59
N GLU A 89 12.11 10.34 6.74
CA GLU A 89 12.80 9.86 7.93
C GLU A 89 12.18 8.56 8.45
N LEU A 90 10.86 8.48 8.59
CA LEU A 90 10.18 7.22 8.95
C LEU A 90 10.54 6.07 7.99
N THR A 91 10.59 6.36 6.68
CA THR A 91 11.00 5.39 5.66
C THR A 91 12.46 4.96 5.83
N ALA A 92 13.34 5.93 6.09
CA ALA A 92 14.76 5.71 6.33
C ALA A 92 15.02 4.85 7.57
N TRP A 93 14.10 4.82 8.55
CA TRP A 93 14.17 3.91 9.69
C TRP A 93 13.59 2.52 9.41
N ILE A 94 12.49 2.43 8.68
CA ILE A 94 11.83 1.14 8.39
C ILE A 94 12.68 0.29 7.44
N MET A 95 13.31 0.88 6.42
CA MET A 95 14.04 0.12 5.39
C MET A 95 15.24 -0.65 5.96
N PRO A 96 16.17 -0.05 6.73
CA PRO A 96 17.31 -0.78 7.29
C PRO A 96 16.89 -1.90 8.23
N VAL A 97 15.87 -1.68 9.06
CA VAL A 97 15.33 -2.73 9.96
C VAL A 97 14.78 -3.89 9.16
N THR A 98 14.01 -3.61 8.10
CA THR A 98 13.48 -4.65 7.21
C THR A 98 14.61 -5.40 6.52
N SER A 99 15.61 -4.69 5.98
CA SER A 99 16.79 -5.29 5.35
C SER A 99 17.58 -6.16 6.31
N ALA A 100 17.76 -5.75 7.57
CA ALA A 100 18.44 -6.55 8.58
C ALA A 100 17.68 -7.86 8.88
N VAL A 101 16.35 -7.81 9.00
CA VAL A 101 15.51 -9.01 9.19
C VAL A 101 15.60 -9.93 7.98
N CYS A 102 15.45 -9.38 6.76
CA CYS A 102 15.57 -10.16 5.52
C CYS A 102 16.95 -10.81 5.38
N LEU A 103 18.02 -10.07 5.68
CA LEU A 103 19.38 -10.60 5.68
C LEU A 103 19.55 -11.72 6.70
N SER A 104 19.00 -11.56 7.91
CA SER A 104 19.04 -12.60 8.95
C SER A 104 18.33 -13.87 8.49
N MET A 105 17.16 -13.73 7.85
CA MET A 105 16.44 -14.87 7.30
C MET A 105 17.20 -15.53 6.15
N ALA A 106 17.80 -14.74 5.25
CA ALA A 106 18.63 -15.25 4.16
C ALA A 106 19.83 -16.05 4.70
N PHE A 107 20.47 -15.60 5.78
CA PHE A 107 21.54 -16.37 6.43
C PHE A 107 21.06 -17.71 7.00
N VAL A 108 19.83 -17.80 7.50
CA VAL A 108 19.30 -19.04 8.08
C VAL A 108 18.84 -20.02 7.00
N PHE A 109 18.14 -19.53 5.97
CA PHE A 109 17.49 -20.37 4.97
C PHE A 109 18.32 -20.58 3.70
N GLU A 110 19.24 -19.68 3.39
CA GLU A 110 19.98 -19.63 2.12
C GLU A 110 21.49 -19.45 2.35
N ALA A 111 22.02 -19.98 3.46
CA ALA A 111 23.44 -19.87 3.81
C ALA A 111 24.39 -20.29 2.67
N GLU A 112 24.02 -21.32 1.91
CA GLU A 112 24.78 -21.82 0.77
C GLU A 112 24.74 -20.86 -0.43
N ALA A 113 23.62 -20.16 -0.62
CA ALA A 113 23.49 -19.17 -1.68
C ALA A 113 24.44 -17.99 -1.41
N LEU A 114 24.65 -17.61 -0.15
CA LEU A 114 25.55 -16.53 0.29
C LEU A 114 27.06 -16.83 0.14
N SER A 115 27.42 -17.84 -0.64
CA SER A 115 28.82 -18.13 -0.97
C SER A 115 29.48 -16.97 -1.74
N MET A 116 30.82 -16.97 -1.78
CA MET A 116 31.62 -15.92 -2.44
C MET A 116 31.29 -15.71 -3.93
N ALA A 117 30.57 -16.64 -4.56
CA ALA A 117 30.08 -16.52 -5.93
C ALA A 117 29.13 -15.33 -6.15
N ILE A 118 28.43 -14.85 -5.10
CA ILE A 118 27.54 -13.68 -5.21
C ILE A 118 28.31 -12.40 -5.54
N PHE A 119 29.56 -12.28 -5.12
CA PHE A 119 30.38 -11.09 -5.35
C PHE A 119 30.91 -10.97 -6.79
N SER A 120 30.32 -11.69 -7.75
CA SER A 120 30.57 -11.43 -9.16
C SER A 120 30.08 -10.01 -9.53
N PRO A 121 30.90 -9.19 -10.21
CA PRO A 121 30.59 -7.78 -10.43
C PRO A 121 29.31 -7.57 -11.27
N GLY A 122 29.01 -8.50 -12.18
CA GLY A 122 27.79 -8.46 -12.99
C GLY A 122 26.51 -8.66 -12.16
N LEU A 123 26.52 -9.62 -11.23
CA LEU A 123 25.38 -9.85 -10.34
C LEU A 123 25.20 -8.68 -9.38
N LEU A 124 26.30 -8.17 -8.81
CA LEU A 124 26.25 -7.02 -7.89
C LEU A 124 25.68 -5.78 -8.57
N GLY A 125 26.11 -5.48 -9.81
CA GLY A 125 25.57 -4.37 -10.59
C GLY A 125 24.06 -4.51 -10.83
N THR A 126 23.60 -5.70 -11.22
CA THR A 126 22.17 -5.98 -11.42
C THR A 126 21.38 -5.85 -10.11
N ALA A 127 21.91 -6.40 -9.02
CA ALA A 127 21.30 -6.32 -7.70
C ALA A 127 21.17 -4.87 -7.21
N LEU A 128 22.19 -4.02 -7.42
CA LEU A 128 22.14 -2.61 -7.05
C LEU A 128 21.10 -1.83 -7.87
N VAL A 129 20.96 -2.11 -9.16
CA VAL A 129 19.94 -1.49 -10.01
C VAL A 129 18.54 -1.88 -9.52
N VAL A 130 18.30 -3.18 -9.27
CA VAL A 130 17.03 -3.68 -8.74
C VAL A 130 16.73 -3.08 -7.37
N ALA A 131 17.71 -3.07 -6.45
CA ALA A 131 17.56 -2.51 -5.11
C ALA A 131 17.24 -1.01 -5.15
N THR A 132 17.88 -0.25 -6.04
CA THR A 132 17.58 1.17 -6.24
C THR A 132 16.16 1.37 -6.74
N GLY A 133 15.71 0.56 -7.72
CA GLY A 133 14.34 0.59 -8.22
C GLY A 133 13.31 0.29 -7.14
N ILE A 134 13.54 -0.74 -6.32
CA ILE A 134 12.68 -1.08 -5.16
C ILE A 134 12.65 0.07 -4.15
N GLY A 135 13.78 0.72 -3.90
CA GLY A 135 13.86 1.89 -3.01
C GLY A 135 13.00 3.05 -3.49
N ILE A 136 13.12 3.43 -4.78
CA ILE A 136 12.30 4.48 -5.39
C ILE A 136 10.81 4.13 -5.32
N LEU A 137 10.46 2.89 -5.65
CA LEU A 137 9.09 2.40 -5.59
C LEU A 137 8.54 2.47 -4.16
N THR A 138 9.31 2.05 -3.16
CA THR A 138 8.91 2.07 -1.75
C THR A 138 8.66 3.50 -1.26
N VAL A 139 9.51 4.45 -1.64
CA VAL A 139 9.33 5.87 -1.30
C VAL A 139 8.05 6.42 -1.94
N ALA A 140 7.80 6.10 -3.21
CA ALA A 140 6.59 6.51 -3.92
C ALA A 140 5.32 5.90 -3.29
N GLU A 141 5.36 4.64 -2.88
CA GLU A 141 4.25 3.97 -2.18
C GLU A 141 3.92 4.65 -0.85
N ILE A 142 4.93 4.98 -0.04
CA ILE A 142 4.72 5.64 1.25
C ILE A 142 4.13 7.05 1.06
N PHE A 143 4.57 7.77 0.02
CA PHE A 143 3.96 9.05 -0.34
C PHE A 143 2.48 8.87 -0.70
N LEU A 144 2.16 7.83 -1.48
CA LEU A 144 0.80 7.55 -1.89
C LEU A 144 -0.12 7.13 -0.72
N VAL A 145 0.38 6.35 0.24
CA VAL A 145 -0.34 5.95 1.47
C VAL A 145 -0.85 7.16 2.26
N GLN A 146 -0.20 8.31 2.14
CA GLN A 146 -0.62 9.51 2.88
C GLN A 146 -1.79 10.22 2.23
N VAL A 147 -1.83 10.19 0.90
CA VAL A 147 -2.91 10.81 0.11
C VAL A 147 -4.11 9.86 0.01
N THR A 148 -3.89 8.57 0.27
CA THR A 148 -4.89 7.51 0.10
C THR A 148 -5.14 6.75 1.42
N SER A 149 -6.11 5.84 1.43
CA SER A 149 -6.31 4.93 2.56
C SER A 149 -5.54 3.62 2.32
N ALA A 150 -5.24 2.84 3.37
CA ALA A 150 -4.61 1.53 3.23
C ALA A 150 -5.45 0.57 2.35
N VAL A 151 -6.77 0.72 2.37
CA VAL A 151 -7.67 -0.05 1.49
C VAL A 151 -7.43 0.34 0.03
N ALA A 152 -7.33 1.65 -0.26
CA ALA A 152 -7.03 2.12 -1.60
C ALA A 152 -5.64 1.68 -2.09
N MET A 153 -4.64 1.64 -1.21
CA MET A 153 -3.31 1.11 -1.52
C MET A 153 -3.34 -0.37 -1.87
N GLN A 154 -4.13 -1.17 -1.14
CA GLN A 154 -4.30 -2.59 -1.47
C GLN A 154 -4.94 -2.76 -2.86
N VAL A 155 -6.00 -2.00 -3.16
CA VAL A 155 -6.63 -2.01 -4.49
C VAL A 155 -5.65 -1.57 -5.56
N LEU A 156 -4.89 -0.49 -5.34
CA LEU A 156 -3.92 -0.02 -6.32
C LEU A 156 -2.79 -1.03 -6.53
N SER A 157 -2.32 -1.70 -5.48
CA SER A 157 -1.32 -2.76 -5.58
C SER A 157 -1.79 -3.88 -6.51
N THR A 158 -3.07 -4.31 -6.40
CA THR A 158 -3.65 -5.28 -7.34
C THR A 158 -3.76 -4.74 -8.77
N LEU A 159 -4.12 -3.46 -8.93
CA LEU A 159 -4.24 -2.85 -10.25
C LEU A 159 -2.88 -2.68 -10.93
N HIS A 160 -1.81 -2.40 -10.18
CA HIS A 160 -0.46 -2.26 -10.71
C HIS A 160 0.11 -3.59 -11.26
N GLN A 161 -0.35 -4.74 -10.74
CA GLN A 161 0.04 -6.04 -11.27
C GLN A 161 -0.46 -6.25 -12.72
N ILE A 162 -1.60 -5.66 -13.09
CA ILE A 162 -2.19 -5.83 -14.43
C ILE A 162 -1.25 -5.24 -15.52
N PRO A 163 -0.77 -3.99 -15.44
CA PRO A 163 0.23 -3.46 -16.36
C PRO A 163 1.52 -4.28 -16.42
N ILE A 164 2.01 -4.81 -15.29
CA ILE A 164 3.22 -5.65 -15.28
C ILE A 164 2.99 -6.92 -16.09
N VAL A 165 1.87 -7.62 -15.88
CA VAL A 165 1.53 -8.84 -16.62
C VAL A 165 1.34 -8.51 -18.10
N LEU A 166 0.62 -7.44 -18.43
CA LEU A 166 0.42 -6.99 -19.81
C LEU A 166 1.75 -6.64 -20.49
N ALA A 167 2.67 -5.99 -19.79
CA ALA A 167 4.00 -5.70 -20.32
C ALA A 167 4.78 -7.00 -20.61
N GLY A 168 4.70 -8.00 -19.73
CA GLY A 168 5.28 -9.32 -19.98
C GLY A 168 4.73 -9.96 -21.25
N VAL A 169 3.41 -9.97 -21.39
CA VAL A 169 2.72 -10.52 -22.57
C VAL A 169 3.09 -9.79 -23.85
N LEU A 170 3.13 -8.45 -23.82
CA LEU A 170 3.46 -7.64 -25.00
C LEU A 170 4.93 -7.77 -25.41
N LEU A 171 5.85 -7.85 -24.45
CA LEU A 171 7.29 -7.90 -24.72
C LEU A 171 7.77 -9.31 -25.04
N PHE A 172 7.29 -10.33 -24.32
CA PHE A 172 7.74 -11.72 -24.48
C PHE A 172 6.83 -12.56 -25.39
N LYS A 173 5.69 -12.00 -25.83
CA LYS A 173 4.69 -12.68 -26.67
C LYS A 173 4.10 -13.93 -26.00
N ASP A 174 4.02 -13.92 -24.66
CA ASP A 174 3.41 -14.99 -23.90
C ASP A 174 1.91 -15.08 -24.18
N THR A 175 1.38 -16.29 -24.29
CA THR A 175 -0.06 -16.50 -24.48
C THR A 175 -0.77 -16.51 -23.13
N ILE A 176 -1.75 -15.62 -22.94
CA ILE A 176 -2.62 -15.63 -21.77
C ILE A 176 -3.83 -16.54 -22.04
N GLY A 177 -4.15 -17.48 -21.15
CA GLY A 177 -5.39 -18.23 -21.24
C GLY A 177 -6.62 -17.39 -20.98
N LEU A 178 -7.77 -17.89 -21.43
CA LEU A 178 -9.06 -17.20 -21.27
C LEU A 178 -9.44 -17.01 -19.80
N ASN A 179 -9.05 -17.95 -18.93
CA ASN A 179 -9.32 -17.89 -17.50
C ASN A 179 -8.57 -16.73 -16.84
N ALA A 180 -7.26 -16.61 -17.06
CA ALA A 180 -6.47 -15.47 -16.60
C ALA A 180 -6.99 -14.15 -17.18
N ALA A 181 -7.32 -14.10 -18.48
CA ALA A 181 -7.88 -12.89 -19.09
C ALA A 181 -9.20 -12.45 -18.44
N SER A 182 -10.12 -13.39 -18.21
CA SER A 182 -11.39 -13.12 -17.52
C SER A 182 -11.20 -12.75 -16.05
N GLY A 183 -10.26 -13.39 -15.35
CA GLY A 183 -9.90 -13.05 -13.96
C GLY A 183 -9.29 -11.66 -13.82
N PHE A 184 -8.46 -11.24 -14.77
CA PHE A 184 -7.97 -9.85 -14.87
C PHE A 184 -9.11 -8.86 -15.14
N GLY A 185 -10.01 -9.19 -16.07
CA GLY A 185 -11.18 -8.37 -16.35
C GLY A 185 -12.07 -8.18 -15.11
N LEU A 186 -12.31 -9.25 -14.36
CA LEU A 186 -13.10 -9.21 -13.13
C LEU A 186 -12.40 -8.41 -12.01
N SER A 187 -11.07 -8.56 -11.88
CA SER A 187 -10.26 -7.80 -10.93
C SER A 187 -10.27 -6.30 -11.26
N LEU A 188 -10.17 -5.95 -12.54
CA LEU A 188 -10.26 -4.57 -13.03
C LEU A 188 -11.65 -3.98 -12.77
N ALA A 189 -12.72 -4.74 -13.05
CA ALA A 189 -14.09 -4.34 -12.74
C ALA A 189 -14.28 -4.08 -11.23
N GLY A 190 -13.72 -4.93 -10.37
CA GLY A 190 -13.68 -4.69 -8.93
C GLY A 190 -12.95 -3.40 -8.55
N GLY A 191 -11.79 -3.13 -9.16
CA GLY A 191 -11.06 -1.86 -8.97
C GLY A 191 -11.85 -0.63 -9.42
N LEU A 192 -12.52 -0.68 -10.57
CA LEU A 192 -13.38 0.41 -11.07
C LEU A 192 -14.61 0.61 -10.17
N CYS A 193 -15.23 -0.47 -9.71
CA CYS A 193 -16.32 -0.43 -8.74
C CYS A 193 -15.89 0.25 -7.44
N TYR A 194 -14.67 -0.07 -6.94
CA TYR A 194 -14.10 0.60 -5.77
C TYR A 194 -13.93 2.10 -5.97
N VAL A 195 -13.38 2.52 -7.12
CA VAL A 195 -13.21 3.93 -7.46
C VAL A 195 -14.56 4.66 -7.54
N ALA A 196 -15.55 4.06 -8.20
CA ALA A 196 -16.91 4.61 -8.27
C ALA A 196 -17.57 4.73 -6.89
N ALA A 197 -17.44 3.71 -6.03
CA ALA A 197 -17.91 3.74 -4.65
C ALA A 197 -17.23 4.86 -3.85
N ARG A 198 -15.94 5.09 -4.09
CA ARG A 198 -15.20 6.18 -3.42
C ARG A 198 -15.65 7.57 -3.88
N HIS A 199 -15.93 7.75 -5.17
CA HIS A 199 -16.44 9.04 -5.69
C HIS A 199 -17.86 9.34 -5.20
N THR A 200 -18.72 8.31 -5.13
CA THR A 200 -20.10 8.45 -4.63
C THR A 200 -20.18 8.62 -3.11
N ALA A 201 -19.16 8.21 -2.36
CA ALA A 201 -19.02 8.49 -0.93
C ALA A 201 -18.42 9.88 -0.62
N ALA A 202 -17.92 10.61 -1.63
CA ALA A 202 -17.37 11.95 -1.48
C ALA A 202 -18.36 13.17 -1.54
N PRO A 203 -19.70 13.07 -1.67
CA PRO A 203 -20.56 14.23 -1.97
C PRO A 203 -20.88 15.14 -0.78
N HIS A 204 -20.28 14.92 0.40
CA HIS A 204 -20.37 15.86 1.52
C HIS A 204 -18.99 16.28 2.04
N MET A 205 -18.08 16.61 1.12
CA MET A 205 -16.95 17.45 1.48
C MET A 205 -17.54 18.77 1.96
N THR A 206 -17.63 18.94 3.28
CA THR A 206 -18.23 20.11 3.89
C THR A 206 -17.53 21.36 3.33
N PRO A 207 -18.25 22.48 3.15
CA PRO A 207 -17.67 23.72 2.62
C PRO A 207 -16.34 24.08 3.32
N ALA A 208 -16.23 23.78 4.62
CA ALA A 208 -15.03 23.96 5.43
C ALA A 208 -13.79 23.19 4.93
N VAL A 209 -13.94 21.94 4.45
CA VAL A 209 -12.80 21.15 3.95
C VAL A 209 -12.37 21.64 2.56
N ALA A 210 -13.32 22.09 1.74
CA ALA A 210 -13.01 22.73 0.45
C ALA A 210 -12.31 24.08 0.64
N GLU A 211 -12.79 24.90 1.57
CA GLU A 211 -12.20 26.18 1.96
C GLU A 211 -10.78 26.00 2.51
N TRP A 212 -10.56 25.06 3.44
CA TRP A 212 -9.25 24.78 3.99
C TRP A 212 -8.24 24.31 2.93
N ARG A 213 -8.68 23.47 1.96
CA ARG A 213 -7.83 23.08 0.83
C ARG A 213 -7.44 24.29 -0.02
N GLY A 214 -8.40 25.18 -0.30
CA GLY A 214 -8.14 26.43 -1.03
C GLY A 214 -7.14 27.33 -0.30
N ALA A 215 -7.31 27.51 1.01
CA ALA A 215 -6.42 28.31 1.84
C ALA A 215 -4.98 27.75 1.86
N ARG A 216 -4.82 26.42 1.95
CA ARG A 216 -3.50 25.78 1.91
C ARG A 216 -2.83 25.89 0.55
N GLN A 217 -3.59 25.74 -0.54
CA GLN A 217 -3.10 25.92 -1.91
C GLN A 217 -2.56 27.35 -2.09
N GLN A 218 -3.35 28.36 -1.69
CA GLN A 218 -2.95 29.77 -1.76
C GLN A 218 -1.72 30.09 -0.91
N ARG A 219 -1.53 29.40 0.23
CA ARG A 219 -0.34 29.58 1.07
C ARG A 219 0.91 29.05 0.37
N HIS A 220 0.83 27.88 -0.26
CA HIS A 220 1.94 27.35 -1.04
C HIS A 220 2.30 28.24 -2.23
N GLU A 221 1.29 28.83 -2.91
CA GLU A 221 1.53 29.82 -3.96
C GLU A 221 2.23 31.07 -3.44
N ARG A 222 1.80 31.63 -2.28
CA ARG A 222 2.45 32.80 -1.66
C ARG A 222 3.89 32.55 -1.18
N VAL A 223 4.19 31.34 -0.72
CA VAL A 223 5.57 30.95 -0.38
C VAL A 223 6.41 30.80 -1.65
N ALA A 224 5.85 30.24 -2.71
CA ALA A 224 6.55 30.09 -4.00
C ALA A 224 6.83 31.44 -4.68
N THR A 225 5.98 32.46 -4.49
CA THR A 225 6.19 33.82 -5.02
C THR A 225 7.16 34.66 -4.17
N GLY A 226 7.63 34.14 -3.03
CA GLY A 226 8.59 34.85 -2.17
C GLY A 226 7.99 36.03 -1.40
N GLU A 227 6.66 36.13 -1.30
CA GLU A 227 5.98 37.27 -0.64
C GLU A 227 6.00 37.23 0.90
N GLN A 228 6.60 36.21 1.54
CA GLN A 228 6.50 36.03 2.99
C GLN A 228 7.86 36.05 3.69
N GLY A 229 8.36 37.26 3.96
CA GLY A 229 9.56 37.47 4.76
C GLY A 229 9.35 37.56 6.27
N ILE A 230 8.14 37.86 6.78
CA ILE A 230 8.00 38.28 8.21
C ILE A 230 6.74 37.71 8.93
N GLU A 231 5.71 37.20 8.24
CA GLU A 231 4.46 36.77 8.89
C GLU A 231 4.35 35.27 9.25
N LEU A 232 5.35 34.44 8.92
CA LEU A 232 5.19 32.98 9.07
C LEU A 232 5.15 32.51 10.54
N GLU A 233 5.78 33.22 11.46
CA GLU A 233 5.91 32.79 12.86
C GLU A 233 4.61 32.95 13.67
N ALA A 234 3.72 33.87 13.28
CA ALA A 234 2.44 34.08 13.98
C ALA A 234 1.35 33.09 13.56
N ALA A 235 1.43 32.54 12.34
CA ALA A 235 0.36 31.78 11.71
C ALA A 235 0.56 30.26 11.75
N GLU A 236 1.52 29.77 12.53
CA GLU A 236 1.66 28.33 12.87
C GLU A 236 0.67 27.89 13.98
N SER A 237 -0.01 28.85 14.62
CA SER A 237 -1.02 28.61 15.67
C SER A 237 -2.46 28.43 15.18
N LEU A 238 -2.72 28.56 13.86
CA LEU A 238 -4.06 28.30 13.33
C LEU A 238 -4.32 26.79 13.32
N ASP A 239 -5.07 26.35 14.32
CA ASP A 239 -5.56 24.99 14.50
C ASP A 239 -6.18 24.45 13.19
N VAL A 240 -5.57 23.40 12.65
CA VAL A 240 -6.18 22.62 11.57
C VAL A 240 -7.51 22.06 12.11
N PRO A 241 -8.66 22.44 11.54
CA PRO A 241 -9.95 21.99 12.06
C PRO A 241 -9.98 20.46 12.02
N ALA A 242 -10.32 19.83 13.15
CA ALA A 242 -10.32 18.38 13.33
C ALA A 242 -11.14 17.63 12.25
N CYS A 243 -12.13 18.31 11.65
CA CYS A 243 -12.94 17.85 10.53
C CYS A 243 -12.13 17.48 9.26
N VAL A 244 -10.99 18.13 9.01
CA VAL A 244 -10.20 17.93 7.78
C VAL A 244 -9.46 16.59 7.76
N ILE A 245 -9.23 15.96 8.93
CA ILE A 245 -8.47 14.69 9.02
C ILE A 245 -9.37 13.48 8.70
N GLY A 246 -10.64 13.68 8.34
CA GLY A 246 -11.57 12.56 8.08
C GLY A 246 -11.83 11.72 9.33
N VAL A 247 -11.49 12.24 10.52
CA VAL A 247 -11.95 11.68 11.78
C VAL A 247 -13.41 12.10 11.91
N PRO A 248 -14.37 11.16 11.96
CA PRO A 248 -15.76 11.50 12.23
C PRO A 248 -15.81 12.32 13.53
N VAL A 249 -16.43 13.50 13.47
CA VAL A 249 -16.51 14.51 14.55
C VAL A 249 -16.98 13.89 15.87
N GLU A 250 -17.74 12.79 15.80
CA GLU A 250 -18.25 12.01 16.93
C GLU A 250 -17.18 11.44 17.88
N TRP A 251 -15.90 11.36 17.47
CA TRP A 251 -14.80 10.92 18.34
C TRP A 251 -14.18 12.03 19.17
N SER A 252 -14.31 13.30 18.77
CA SER A 252 -13.74 14.44 19.51
C SER A 252 -14.44 14.65 20.85
N ASP A 253 -15.75 14.39 20.92
CA ASP A 253 -16.54 14.60 22.14
C ASP A 253 -16.37 13.50 23.19
N ARG A 254 -15.89 12.30 22.81
CA ARG A 254 -15.70 11.19 23.79
C ARG A 254 -14.37 11.25 24.54
N THR A 255 -13.37 11.99 24.05
CA THR A 255 -12.06 12.10 24.72
C THR A 255 -11.95 13.29 25.67
N ALA A 256 -12.91 14.24 25.63
CA ALA A 256 -12.93 15.38 26.55
C ALA A 256 -13.27 15.00 28.01
N GLY A 257 -13.67 13.75 28.28
CA GLY A 257 -14.00 13.26 29.62
C GLY A 257 -12.94 12.37 30.29
N PHE A 258 -11.80 12.12 29.65
CA PHE A 258 -10.77 11.22 30.21
C PHE A 258 -9.69 12.02 30.95
N SER A 259 -9.96 12.38 32.21
CA SER A 259 -8.89 12.79 33.13
C SER A 259 -8.12 11.54 33.58
N PRO A 260 -6.80 11.44 33.32
CA PRO A 260 -6.01 10.38 33.91
C PRO A 260 -5.90 10.57 35.44
N PRO A 261 -5.82 9.49 36.23
CA PRO A 261 -5.50 9.55 37.65
C PRO A 261 -4.05 9.99 37.91
#